data_AF-A0AA40Y946-F1
#
_entry.id   AF-A0AA40Y946-F1
#
_cell.length_a   1.000
_cell.length_b   1.000
_cell.length_c   1.000
_cell.angle_alpha   90.00
_cell.angle_beta   90.00
_cell.angle_gamma   90.00
#
_symmetry.space_group_name_H-M   'P 1'
#
loop_
_entity.id
_entity.type
_entity.pdbx_description
1 polymer ?
#
loop_
_entity_poly.entity_id
_entity_poly.type
_entity_poly.pdbx_seq_one_letter_code
_entity_poly.pdbx_strand_id
1 'polypeptide(L)'
;MSKHPPQPRPPISIDWPAWVQAVGSVGAILAAIGIAAHERSVARAEEAKKDDLEMKSRHTRANRALERFQKVIADQLDFARTQQTGNVHPEIHPLPLPDEVKDVERDCYLMGEAGGDFLTVTNSFLEAQSLIKGDILLKKHERAFIEHLQNAQNMSNQALKKIREPLWRK
;
A
#
# COMPACT_ATOMS: atom_id res chain seq x y z
N MET A 1 -65.03 4.88 76.69
CA MET A 1 -63.72 5.55 76.57
C MET A 1 -62.96 4.91 75.42
N SER A 2 -63.05 5.46 74.21
CA SER A 2 -62.44 4.88 73.01
C SER A 2 -60.98 5.32 72.90
N LYS A 3 -60.03 4.38 72.89
CA LYS A 3 -58.59 4.63 72.71
C LYS A 3 -58.28 4.53 71.22
N HIS A 4 -57.91 5.63 70.58
CA HIS A 4 -57.38 5.61 69.22
C HIS A 4 -56.00 4.92 69.19
N PRO A 5 -55.73 4.03 68.22
CA PRO A 5 -54.40 3.45 68.05
C PRO A 5 -53.42 4.52 67.51
N PRO A 6 -52.13 4.47 67.89
CA PRO A 6 -51.14 5.44 67.43
C PRO A 6 -50.92 5.33 65.92
N GLN A 7 -50.92 6.48 65.24
CA GLN A 7 -50.61 6.56 63.81
C GLN A 7 -49.19 6.03 63.52
N PRO A 8 -48.99 5.32 62.38
CA PRO A 8 -47.66 4.89 61.96
C PRO A 8 -46.79 6.11 61.63
N ARG A 9 -45.55 6.11 62.15
CA ARG A 9 -44.55 7.16 61.86
C ARG A 9 -44.26 7.19 60.35
N PRO A 10 -44.13 8.39 59.74
CA PRO A 10 -43.79 8.49 58.32
C PRO A 10 -42.44 7.83 58.05
N PRO A 11 -42.25 7.20 56.88
CA PRO A 11 -40.96 6.64 56.51
C PRO A 11 -39.91 7.74 56.50
N ILE A 12 -38.74 7.46 57.10
CA ILE A 12 -37.59 8.36 57.07
C ILE A 12 -37.14 8.46 55.60
N SER A 13 -37.53 9.53 54.92
CA SER A 13 -36.91 9.92 53.65
C SER A 13 -35.51 10.42 53.98
N ILE A 14 -34.49 9.65 53.61
CA ILE A 14 -33.11 10.10 53.66
C ILE A 14 -32.96 11.15 52.55
N ASP A 15 -33.14 12.42 52.91
CA ASP A 15 -32.83 13.56 52.05
C ASP A 15 -31.32 13.65 51.91
N TRP A 16 -30.78 13.02 50.88
CA TRP A 16 -29.39 13.22 50.51
C TRP A 16 -29.19 14.69 50.10
N PRO A 17 -28.12 15.35 50.58
CA PRO A 17 -27.87 16.72 50.21
C PRO A 17 -27.75 16.88 48.69
N ALA A 18 -28.37 17.93 48.13
CA ALA A 18 -28.36 18.21 46.69
C ALA A 18 -26.95 18.26 46.07
N TRP A 19 -25.91 18.58 46.86
CA TRP A 19 -24.51 18.58 46.42
C TRP A 19 -23.98 17.17 46.08
N VAL A 20 -24.46 16.10 46.74
CA VAL A 20 -24.04 14.72 46.46
C VAL A 20 -24.58 14.27 45.10
N GLN A 21 -25.84 14.60 44.80
CA GLN A 21 -26.45 14.33 43.51
C GLN A 21 -25.80 15.15 42.38
N ALA A 22 -25.45 16.41 42.66
CA ALA A 22 -24.74 17.26 41.71
C ALA A 22 -23.35 16.69 41.37
N VAL A 23 -22.55 16.28 42.35
CA VAL A 23 -21.22 15.68 42.12
C VAL A 23 -21.32 14.37 41.35
N GLY A 24 -22.30 13.51 41.66
CA GLY A 24 -22.55 12.28 40.90
C GLY A 24 -22.89 12.54 39.43
N SER A 25 -23.71 13.56 39.15
CA SER A 25 -24.07 13.93 37.77
C SER A 25 -22.87 14.45 36.97
N VAL A 26 -22.00 15.28 37.58
CA VAL A 26 -20.79 15.79 36.94
C VAL A 26 -19.79 14.65 36.68
N GLY A 27 -19.60 13.75 37.66
CA GLY A 27 -18.76 12.57 37.49
C GLY A 27 -19.21 11.67 36.34
N ALA A 28 -20.52 11.43 36.22
CA ALA A 28 -21.08 10.64 35.12
C ALA A 28 -20.87 11.31 33.75
N ILE A 29 -21.03 12.63 33.66
CA ILE A 29 -20.78 13.39 32.43
C ILE A 29 -19.31 13.30 32.02
N LEU A 30 -18.39 13.50 32.98
CA LEU A 30 -16.94 13.40 32.71
C LEU A 30 -16.52 11.98 32.31
N ALA A 31 -17.07 10.96 32.96
CA ALA A 31 -16.83 9.56 32.59
C ALA A 31 -17.33 9.26 31.17
N ALA A 32 -18.54 9.72 30.82
CA ALA A 32 -19.09 9.54 29.48
C ALA A 32 -18.24 10.24 28.41
N ILE A 33 -17.77 11.47 28.67
CA ILE A 33 -16.86 12.19 27.77
C ILE A 33 -15.53 11.43 27.63
N GLY A 34 -14.97 10.95 28.74
CA GLY A 34 -13.73 10.18 28.75
C GLY A 34 -13.82 8.89 27.93
N ILE A 35 -14.90 8.13 28.09
CA ILE A 35 -15.16 6.91 27.32
C ILE A 35 -15.33 7.24 25.85
N ALA A 36 -16.15 8.22 25.49
CA ALA A 36 -16.35 8.62 24.10
C ALA A 36 -15.07 9.12 23.43
N ALA A 37 -14.22 9.86 24.15
CA ALA A 37 -12.92 10.30 23.66
C ALA A 37 -11.96 9.11 23.48
N HIS A 38 -11.98 8.15 24.41
CA HIS A 38 -11.18 6.93 24.32
C HIS A 38 -11.60 6.07 23.12
N GLU A 39 -12.90 5.81 22.94
CA GLU A 39 -13.43 5.05 21.80
C GLU A 39 -13.07 5.69 20.47
N ARG A 40 -13.20 7.01 20.34
CA ARG A 40 -12.78 7.75 19.13
C ARG A 40 -11.27 7.64 18.90
N SER A 41 -10.47 7.68 19.96
CA SER A 41 -9.02 7.52 19.89
C SER A 41 -8.64 6.12 19.41
N VAL A 42 -9.26 5.08 19.98
CA VAL A 42 -9.05 3.68 19.58
C VAL A 42 -9.49 3.47 18.13
N ALA A 43 -10.66 3.98 17.73
CA ALA A 43 -11.14 3.86 16.35
C ALA A 43 -10.16 4.50 15.35
N ARG A 44 -9.64 5.70 15.65
CA ARG A 44 -8.61 6.35 14.82
C ARG A 44 -7.30 5.55 14.78
N ALA A 45 -6.90 4.97 15.91
CA ALA A 45 -5.69 4.14 15.98
C ALA A 45 -5.85 2.83 15.20
N GLU A 46 -7.04 2.23 15.19
CA GLU A 46 -7.34 1.04 14.38
C GLU A 46 -7.39 1.36 12.89
N GLU A 47 -7.98 2.49 12.51
CA GLU A 47 -8.00 2.96 11.12
C GLU A 47 -6.59 3.24 10.61
N ALA A 48 -5.77 3.96 11.38
CA ALA A 48 -4.36 4.19 11.03
C ALA A 48 -3.55 2.90 10.88
N LYS A 49 -3.83 1.87 11.70
CA LYS A 49 -3.20 0.54 11.55
C LYS A 49 -3.64 -0.16 10.27
N LYS A 50 -4.92 -0.08 9.91
CA LYS A 50 -5.44 -0.66 8.67
C LYS A 50 -4.81 0.02 7.45
N ASP A 51 -4.72 1.34 7.46
CA ASP A 51 -4.10 2.12 6.40
C ASP A 51 -2.61 1.78 6.23
N ASP A 52 -1.87 1.65 7.34
CA ASP A 52 -0.45 1.23 7.32
C ASP A 52 -0.28 -0.20 6.77
N LEU A 53 -1.14 -1.13 7.19
CA LEU A 53 -1.13 -2.50 6.67
C LEU A 53 -1.45 -2.54 5.18
N GLU A 54 -2.42 -1.76 4.71
CA GLU A 54 -2.78 -1.69 3.30
C GLU A 54 -1.64 -1.08 2.48
N MET A 55 -1.04 0.01 2.95
CA MET A 55 0.15 0.62 2.34
C MET A 55 1.29 -0.40 2.21
N LYS A 56 1.66 -1.09 3.30
CA LYS A 56 2.71 -2.12 3.30
C LYS A 56 2.38 -3.29 2.35
N SER A 57 1.10 -3.67 2.28
CA SER A 57 0.63 -4.72 1.38
C SER A 57 0.83 -4.35 -0.10
N ARG A 58 0.47 -3.13 -0.49
CA ARG A 58 0.71 -2.59 -1.85
C ARG A 58 2.20 -2.60 -2.20
N HIS A 59 3.04 -2.04 -1.31
CA HIS A 59 4.49 -2.00 -1.49
C HIS A 59 5.11 -3.41 -1.58
N THR A 60 4.60 -4.37 -0.81
CA THR A 60 5.07 -5.77 -0.86
C THR A 60 4.74 -6.43 -2.21
N ARG A 61 3.51 -6.24 -2.72
CA ARG A 61 3.11 -6.77 -4.02
C ARG A 61 3.93 -6.16 -5.15
N ALA A 62 4.06 -4.83 -5.17
CA ALA A 62 4.86 -4.11 -6.15
C ALA A 62 6.35 -4.51 -6.12
N ASN A 63 6.93 -4.71 -4.92
CA ASN A 63 8.32 -5.20 -4.79
C ASN A 63 8.49 -6.57 -5.45
N ARG A 64 7.60 -7.52 -5.16
CA ARG A 64 7.66 -8.88 -5.74
C ARG A 64 7.49 -8.85 -7.26
N ALA A 65 6.54 -8.06 -7.76
CA ALA A 65 6.32 -7.90 -9.19
C ALA A 65 7.55 -7.29 -9.88
N LEU A 66 8.13 -6.23 -9.32
CA LEU A 66 9.29 -5.57 -9.90
C LEU A 66 10.57 -6.43 -9.86
N GLU A 67 10.79 -7.19 -8.78
CA GLU A 67 11.93 -8.12 -8.71
C GLU A 67 11.87 -9.21 -9.78
N ARG A 68 10.67 -9.74 -10.04
CA ARG A 68 10.46 -10.73 -11.10
C ARG A 68 10.60 -10.11 -12.48
N PHE A 69 10.02 -8.93 -12.66
CA PHE A 69 10.11 -8.20 -13.91
C PHE A 69 11.56 -7.81 -14.24
N GLN A 70 12.35 -7.43 -13.24
CA GLN A 70 13.77 -7.16 -13.40
C GLN A 70 14.53 -8.38 -13.95
N LYS A 71 14.18 -9.60 -13.52
CA LYS A 71 14.76 -10.83 -14.08
C LYS A 71 14.39 -11.00 -15.55
N VAL A 72 13.12 -10.80 -15.91
CA VAL A 72 12.67 -10.86 -17.32
C VAL A 72 13.44 -9.86 -18.19
N ILE A 73 13.63 -8.62 -17.72
CA ILE A 73 14.42 -7.60 -18.42
C ILE A 73 15.88 -8.04 -18.57
N ALA A 74 16.48 -8.57 -17.50
CA ALA A 74 17.87 -9.04 -17.51
C ALA A 74 18.08 -10.22 -18.48
N ASP A 75 17.19 -11.21 -18.44
CA ASP A 75 17.24 -12.38 -19.29
C ASP A 75 17.13 -11.98 -20.78
N GLN A 76 16.22 -11.06 -21.10
CA GLN A 76 16.07 -10.56 -22.48
C GLN A 76 17.27 -9.73 -22.93
N LEU A 77 17.88 -8.96 -22.02
CA LEU A 77 19.08 -8.18 -22.30
C LEU A 77 20.29 -9.08 -22.57
N ASP A 78 20.48 -10.13 -21.76
CA ASP A 78 21.55 -11.11 -21.94
C ASP A 78 21.36 -11.93 -23.23
N PHE A 79 20.11 -12.32 -23.54
CA PHE A 79 19.78 -12.94 -24.81
C PHE A 79 20.10 -12.03 -26.01
N ALA A 80 19.75 -10.76 -25.95
CA ALA A 80 20.04 -9.81 -27.03
C ALA A 80 21.55 -9.59 -27.24
N ARG A 81 22.32 -9.52 -26.15
CA ARG A 81 23.80 -9.37 -26.18
C ARG A 81 24.52 -10.61 -26.72
N THR A 82 24.03 -11.80 -26.42
CA THR A 82 24.64 -13.05 -26.94
C THR A 82 24.39 -13.20 -28.44
N GLN A 83 23.17 -12.89 -28.90
CA GLN A 83 22.77 -12.89 -30.30
C GLN A 83 23.57 -11.88 -31.17
N GLN A 84 23.95 -10.73 -30.59
CA GLN A 84 24.82 -9.72 -31.20
C GLN A 84 26.15 -10.25 -31.73
N THR A 85 26.66 -11.32 -31.12
CA THR A 85 28.02 -11.82 -31.38
C THR A 85 28.06 -12.82 -32.55
N GLY A 86 26.92 -13.25 -33.10
CA GLY A 86 26.89 -14.35 -34.08
C GLY A 86 25.91 -14.28 -35.24
N ASN A 87 24.82 -13.50 -35.17
CA ASN A 87 23.74 -13.56 -36.16
C ASN A 87 23.50 -12.23 -36.90
N VAL A 88 23.21 -12.32 -38.21
CA VAL A 88 22.87 -11.16 -39.06
C VAL A 88 21.46 -10.63 -38.77
N HIS A 89 20.56 -11.50 -38.30
CA HIS A 89 19.19 -11.20 -37.88
C HIS A 89 18.86 -12.01 -36.63
N PRO A 90 18.92 -11.44 -35.42
CA PRO A 90 18.54 -12.16 -34.23
C PRO A 90 17.02 -12.29 -34.19
N GLU A 91 16.52 -13.53 -34.19
CA GLU A 91 15.14 -13.85 -33.89
C GLU A 91 14.90 -13.57 -32.39
N ILE A 92 14.20 -12.47 -32.11
CA ILE A 92 13.86 -12.04 -30.76
C ILE A 92 12.36 -11.84 -30.75
N HIS A 93 11.67 -12.70 -30.01
CA HIS A 93 10.23 -12.61 -29.84
C HIS A 93 9.85 -11.48 -28.87
N PRO A 94 8.78 -10.73 -29.16
CA PRO A 94 8.25 -9.75 -28.22
C PRO A 94 7.66 -10.49 -27.02
N LEU A 95 8.08 -10.08 -25.82
CA LEU A 95 7.57 -10.64 -24.59
C LEU A 95 6.34 -9.85 -24.12
N PRO A 96 5.24 -10.51 -23.73
CA PRO A 96 4.14 -9.82 -23.11
C PRO A 96 4.56 -9.27 -21.74
N LEU A 97 3.90 -8.20 -21.31
CA LEU A 97 4.07 -7.73 -19.94
C LEU A 97 3.65 -8.83 -18.95
N PRO A 98 4.45 -9.16 -17.93
CA PRO A 98 4.08 -10.17 -16.94
C PRO A 98 2.76 -9.80 -16.24
N ASP A 99 1.90 -10.78 -15.98
CA ASP A 99 0.58 -10.51 -15.37
C ASP A 99 0.71 -9.88 -13.99
N GLU A 100 1.73 -10.26 -13.23
CA GLU A 100 2.06 -9.69 -11.92
C GLU A 100 2.34 -8.17 -12.00
N VAL A 101 2.87 -7.68 -13.12
CA VAL A 101 3.11 -6.25 -13.35
C VAL A 101 1.81 -5.52 -13.67
N LYS A 102 0.91 -6.16 -14.44
CA LYS A 102 -0.43 -5.62 -14.72
C LYS A 102 -1.28 -5.54 -13.46
N ASP A 103 -1.22 -6.58 -12.62
CA ASP A 103 -2.01 -6.68 -11.39
C ASP A 103 -1.66 -5.58 -10.38
N VAL A 104 -0.39 -5.14 -10.36
CA VAL A 104 0.08 -4.08 -9.45
C VAL A 104 0.01 -2.68 -10.04
N GLU A 105 -0.38 -2.52 -11.32
CA GLU A 105 -0.45 -1.21 -11.98
C GLU A 105 -1.32 -0.22 -11.20
N ARG A 106 -2.49 -0.69 -10.74
CA ARG A 106 -3.40 0.10 -9.90
C ARG A 106 -2.77 0.48 -8.56
N ASP A 107 -2.04 -0.44 -7.94
CA ASP A 107 -1.35 -0.19 -6.67
C ASP A 107 -0.26 0.88 -6.84
N CYS A 108 0.44 0.90 -7.97
CA CYS A 108 1.49 1.87 -8.26
C CYS A 108 0.96 3.31 -8.22
N TYR A 109 -0.24 3.59 -8.74
CA TYR A 109 -0.83 4.93 -8.66
C TYR A 109 -1.01 5.45 -7.21
N LEU A 110 -1.14 4.55 -6.24
CA LEU A 110 -1.29 4.87 -4.82
C LEU A 110 0.05 5.00 -4.08
N MET A 111 1.18 4.74 -4.75
CA MET A 111 2.53 4.72 -4.16
C MET A 111 3.35 5.98 -4.45
N GLY A 112 2.74 7.01 -5.05
CA GLY A 112 3.39 8.28 -5.37
C GLY A 112 4.60 8.09 -6.30
N GLU A 113 5.74 8.64 -5.92
CA GLU A 113 6.98 8.61 -6.72
C GLU A 113 7.47 7.18 -6.99
N ALA A 114 7.35 6.27 -6.02
CA ALA A 114 7.76 4.87 -6.18
C ALA A 114 6.94 4.16 -7.27
N GLY A 115 5.66 4.52 -7.39
CA GLY A 115 4.79 4.04 -8.46
C GLY A 115 5.12 4.65 -9.81
N GLY A 116 5.44 5.94 -9.85
CA GLY A 116 5.90 6.61 -11.08
C GLY A 116 7.16 5.97 -11.67
N ASP A 117 8.13 5.65 -10.82
CA ASP A 117 9.35 4.95 -11.26
C ASP A 117 9.03 3.54 -11.80
N PHE A 118 8.13 2.80 -11.14
CA PHE A 118 7.67 1.48 -11.60
C PHE A 118 7.02 1.56 -12.98
N LEU A 119 6.14 2.54 -13.21
CA LEU A 119 5.49 2.75 -14.51
C LEU A 119 6.52 3.14 -15.58
N THR A 120 7.55 3.89 -15.21
CA THR A 120 8.61 4.28 -16.17
C THR A 120 9.47 3.08 -16.59
N VAL A 121 9.75 2.16 -15.67
CA VAL A 121 10.39 0.86 -15.98
C VAL A 121 9.52 0.08 -16.97
N THR A 122 8.22 0.01 -16.71
CA THR A 122 7.24 -0.68 -17.56
C THR A 122 7.18 -0.08 -18.96
N ASN A 123 7.10 1.24 -19.06
CA ASN A 123 7.10 1.95 -20.35
C ASN A 123 8.39 1.74 -21.12
N SER A 124 9.55 1.84 -20.47
CA SER A 124 10.86 1.59 -21.12
C SER A 124 10.94 0.17 -21.69
N PHE A 125 10.41 -0.82 -20.97
CA PHE A 125 10.33 -2.19 -21.47
C PHE A 125 9.38 -2.33 -22.67
N LEU A 126 8.19 -1.71 -22.61
CA LEU A 126 7.22 -1.73 -23.71
C LEU A 126 7.76 -1.02 -24.97
N GLU A 127 8.51 0.08 -24.80
CA GLU A 127 9.22 0.75 -25.89
C GLU A 127 10.23 -0.20 -26.53
N ALA A 128 11.00 -0.95 -25.74
CA ALA A 128 11.88 -2.00 -26.27
C ALA A 128 11.07 -3.05 -27.07
N GLN A 129 9.98 -3.59 -26.51
CA GLN A 129 9.17 -4.58 -27.22
C GLN A 129 8.57 -4.04 -28.52
N SER A 130 8.21 -2.75 -28.58
CA SER A 130 7.63 -2.11 -29.77
C SER A 130 8.59 -2.06 -30.98
N LEU A 131 9.89 -2.20 -30.73
CA LEU A 131 10.92 -2.22 -31.78
C LEU A 131 11.01 -3.58 -32.49
N ILE A 132 10.43 -4.62 -31.90
CA ILE A 132 10.34 -5.96 -32.48
C ILE A 132 9.14 -6.00 -33.44
N LYS A 133 9.37 -6.36 -34.70
CA LYS A 133 8.31 -6.44 -35.73
C LYS A 133 8.20 -7.86 -36.25
N GLY A 134 7.06 -8.50 -36.01
CA GLY A 134 6.80 -9.87 -36.48
C GLY A 134 7.91 -10.84 -36.05
N ASP A 135 8.27 -10.81 -34.77
CA ASP A 135 9.30 -11.66 -34.14
C ASP A 135 10.76 -11.42 -34.59
N ILE A 136 11.00 -10.34 -35.35
CA ILE A 136 12.32 -9.99 -35.84
C ILE A 136 12.72 -8.63 -35.29
N LEU A 137 13.91 -8.56 -34.68
CA LEU A 137 14.55 -7.30 -34.35
C LEU A 137 15.43 -6.85 -35.52
N LEU A 138 15.04 -5.76 -36.17
CA LEU A 138 15.83 -5.19 -37.26
C LEU A 138 17.12 -4.60 -36.70
N LYS A 139 18.26 -4.83 -37.36
CA LYS A 139 19.59 -4.32 -36.97
C LYS A 139 19.63 -2.82 -36.68
N LYS A 140 18.84 -2.02 -37.41
CA LYS A 140 18.74 -0.56 -37.18
C LYS A 140 18.09 -0.17 -35.84
N HIS A 141 17.30 -1.06 -35.26
CA HIS A 141 16.60 -0.86 -33.98
C HIS A 141 17.31 -1.55 -32.81
N GLU A 142 18.31 -2.38 -33.09
CA GLU A 142 19.00 -3.21 -32.10
C GLU A 142 19.66 -2.39 -30.98
N ARG A 143 20.34 -1.30 -31.35
CA ARG A 143 20.94 -0.39 -30.37
C ARG A 143 19.88 0.24 -29.47
N ALA A 144 18.81 0.77 -30.05
CA ALA A 144 17.73 1.38 -29.30
C ALA A 144 17.04 0.36 -28.38
N PHE A 145 16.81 -0.85 -28.86
CA PHE A 145 16.26 -1.96 -28.08
C PHE A 145 17.07 -2.24 -26.81
N ILE A 146 18.39 -2.37 -26.98
CA ILE A 146 19.30 -2.59 -25.86
C ILE A 146 19.34 -1.38 -24.92
N GLU A 147 19.36 -0.15 -25.45
CA GLU A 147 19.32 1.08 -24.65
C GLU A 147 18.05 1.17 -23.78
N HIS A 148 16.87 0.88 -24.35
CA HIS A 148 15.61 0.85 -23.60
C HIS A 148 15.61 -0.24 -22.51
N LEU A 149 16.10 -1.45 -22.79
CA LEU A 149 16.21 -2.52 -21.78
C LEU A 149 17.20 -2.19 -20.67
N GLN A 150 18.35 -1.58 -21.00
CA GLN A 150 19.32 -1.11 -20.01
C GLN A 150 18.74 0.00 -19.15
N ASN A 151 18.00 0.94 -19.75
CA ASN A 151 17.31 1.97 -19.01
C ASN A 151 16.28 1.35 -18.04
N ALA A 152 15.43 0.44 -18.52
CA ALA A 152 14.48 -0.28 -17.68
C ALA A 152 15.16 -1.00 -16.51
N GLN A 153 16.29 -1.69 -16.76
CA GLN A 153 17.08 -2.35 -15.72
C GLN A 153 17.64 -1.35 -14.70
N ASN A 154 18.24 -0.24 -15.14
CA ASN A 154 18.79 0.77 -14.23
C ASN A 154 17.70 1.43 -13.39
N MET A 155 16.57 1.77 -14.00
CA MET A 155 15.42 2.37 -13.31
C MET A 155 14.77 1.38 -12.34
N SER A 156 14.75 0.08 -12.65
CA SER A 156 14.18 -0.94 -11.76
C SER A 156 14.90 -0.98 -10.40
N ASN A 157 16.22 -0.76 -10.37
CA ASN A 157 16.99 -0.67 -9.14
C ASN A 157 16.59 0.55 -8.29
N GLN A 158 16.36 1.69 -8.93
CA GLN A 158 15.94 2.92 -8.24
C GLN A 158 14.51 2.78 -7.70
N ALA A 159 13.60 2.26 -8.53
CA ALA A 159 12.22 1.96 -8.15
C ALA A 159 12.16 0.98 -6.96
N LEU A 160 12.92 -0.13 -7.00
CA LEU A 160 12.99 -1.09 -5.88
C LEU A 160 13.43 -0.44 -4.57
N LYS A 161 14.40 0.49 -4.62
CA LYS A 161 14.85 1.21 -3.42
C LYS A 161 13.71 2.01 -2.80
N LYS A 162 12.96 2.78 -3.61
CA LYS A 162 11.84 3.60 -3.13
C LYS A 162 10.65 2.74 -2.69
N ILE A 163 10.37 1.63 -3.39
CA ILE A 163 9.30 0.70 -3.02
C ILE A 163 9.59 0.04 -1.66
N ARG A 164 10.85 -0.27 -1.36
CA ARG A 164 11.24 -0.91 -0.09
C ARG A 164 11.30 0.04 1.09
N GLU A 165 11.47 1.34 0.86
CA GLU A 165 11.66 2.33 1.94
C GLU A 165 10.52 2.32 2.98
N PRO A 166 9.22 2.32 2.60
CA PRO A 166 8.12 2.28 3.57
C PRO A 166 7.97 0.93 4.29
N LEU A 167 8.57 -0.15 3.76
CA LEU A 167 8.54 -1.47 4.41
C LEU A 167 9.50 -1.56 5.60
N TRP A 168 10.50 -0.67 5.66
CA TRP A 168 11.55 -0.71 6.69
C TRP A 168 11.42 0.41 7.73
N ARG A 169 10.54 1.40 7.50
CA ARG A 169 10.22 2.41 8.51
C ARG A 169 9.43 1.75 9.66
N LYS A 170 9.98 1.84 10.87
CA LYS A 170 9.37 1.36 12.12
C LYS A 170 8.44 2.41 12.71
#